data_AF-A0A656JX39-F1
#
_entry.id   AF-A0A656JX39-F1
#
_cell.length_a   1.000
_cell.length_b   1.000
_cell.length_c   1.000
_cell.angle_alpha   90.00
_cell.angle_beta   90.00
_cell.angle_gamma   90.00
#
_symmetry.space_group_name_H-M   'P 1'
#
loop_
_entity.id
_entity.type
_entity.pdbx_description
1 polymer ?
#
loop_
_entity_poly.entity_id
_entity_poly.type
_entity_poly.pdbx_seq_one_letter_code
_entity_poly.pdbx_strand_id
1 'polypeptide(L)' 'SQWAAASYRIGVTIARVDDNFMTYVRSGLEEAARKENVQLQFEDAQGDVVRQINQVQGFLSQKVDAVIVLPVDTAATAN' A
#
# COMPACT_ATOMS: atom_id res chain seq x y z
N SER A 1 8.94 4.72 19.75
CA SER A 1 8.72 3.61 18.80
C SER A 1 9.27 4.05 17.45
N GLN A 2 9.73 3.12 16.61
CA GLN A 2 10.19 3.39 15.23
C GLN A 2 9.15 4.14 14.35
N TRP A 3 7.90 4.16 14.78
CA TRP A 3 6.78 4.93 14.22
C TRP A 3 6.86 6.45 14.46
N ALA A 4 7.55 6.91 15.51
CA ALA A 4 7.62 8.34 15.86
C ALA A 4 8.71 9.10 15.09
N ALA A 5 9.57 8.39 14.35
CA ALA A 5 10.69 8.96 13.61
C ALA A 5 10.41 9.15 12.12
N ALA A 6 9.38 8.49 11.56
CA ALA A 6 9.02 8.63 10.15
C ALA A 6 8.25 9.94 9.92
N SER A 7 8.54 10.62 8.81
CA SER A 7 7.87 11.87 8.41
C SER A 7 6.43 11.61 7.94
N TYR A 8 6.21 10.47 7.29
CA TYR A 8 4.89 10.03 6.83
C TYR A 8 4.73 8.52 6.95
N ARG A 9 3.51 8.06 7.20
CA ARG A 9 3.11 6.66 7.21
C ARG A 9 2.15 6.42 6.05
N ILE A 10 2.47 5.47 5.17
CA ILE A 10 1.69 5.18 3.98
C ILE A 10 1.31 3.70 3.97
N GLY A 11 0.01 3.44 3.84
CA GLY A 11 -0.51 2.09 3.57
C GLY A 11 -0.48 1.82 2.07
N VAL A 12 -0.05 0.63 1.65
CA VAL A 12 -0.03 0.20 0.26
C VAL A 12 -0.80 -1.11 0.17
N THR A 13 -1.90 -1.13 -0.59
CA THR A 13 -2.62 -2.36 -0.90
C THR A 13 -2.57 -2.62 -2.40
N ILE A 14 -2.29 -3.87 -2.77
CA ILE A 14 -2.19 -4.31 -4.16
C ILE A 14 -3.16 -5.44 -4.45
N ALA A 15 -3.56 -5.54 -5.72
CA ALA A 15 -4.52 -6.55 -6.17
C ALA A 15 -4.04 -7.97 -5.89
N ARG A 16 -2.82 -8.29 -6.31
CA ARG A 16 -2.17 -9.60 -6.11
C ARG A 16 -0.67 -9.46 -6.33
N VAL A 17 0.13 -10.25 -5.59
CA VAL A 17 1.54 -10.50 -5.97
C VAL A 17 1.59 -11.75 -6.85
N ASP A 18 1.49 -11.60 -8.16
CA ASP A 18 1.51 -12.72 -9.11
C ASP A 18 2.72 -12.73 -10.06
N ASP A 19 3.50 -11.65 -10.14
CA ASP A 19 4.63 -11.55 -11.06
C ASP A 19 5.86 -10.80 -10.50
N ASN A 20 6.93 -10.84 -11.29
CA ASN A 20 8.18 -10.13 -10.99
C ASN A 20 7.99 -8.60 -10.98
N PHE A 21 7.00 -8.06 -11.69
CA PHE A 21 6.75 -6.63 -11.77
C PHE A 21 6.36 -6.06 -10.40
N MET A 22 5.48 -6.74 -9.66
CA MET A 22 5.14 -6.33 -8.29
C MET A 22 6.33 -6.35 -7.32
N THR A 23 7.29 -7.28 -7.54
CA THR A 23 8.54 -7.29 -6.78
C THR A 23 9.36 -6.03 -7.06
N TYR A 24 9.50 -5.62 -8.32
CA TYR A 24 10.21 -4.39 -8.67
C TYR A 24 9.52 -3.13 -8.13
N VAL A 25 8.18 -3.07 -8.20
CA VAL A 25 7.39 -1.96 -7.63
C VAL A 25 7.65 -1.83 -6.13
N ARG A 26 7.58 -2.95 -5.39
CA ARG A 26 7.83 -2.96 -3.94
C ARG A 26 9.25 -2.48 -3.62
N SER A 27 10.27 -3.01 -4.30
CA SER A 27 11.66 -2.61 -4.06
C SER A 27 11.89 -1.12 -4.36
N GLY A 28 11.30 -0.60 -5.43
CA GLY A 28 11.38 0.82 -5.78
C GLY A 28 10.71 1.73 -4.74
N LEU A 29 9.51 1.35 -4.27
CA LEU A 29 8.81 2.07 -3.21
C LEU A 29 9.59 2.05 -1.89
N GLU A 30 10.14 0.90 -1.51
CA GLU A 30 10.96 0.78 -0.30
C GLU A 30 12.24 1.63 -0.39
N GLU A 31 12.86 1.73 -1.56
CA GLU A 31 14.01 2.60 -1.76
C GLU A 31 13.66 4.09 -1.65
N ALA A 32 12.57 4.52 -2.31
CA ALA A 32 12.09 5.89 -2.21
C ALA A 32 11.72 6.25 -0.75
N ALA A 33 11.00 5.35 -0.07
CA ALA A 33 10.59 5.56 1.30
C ALA A 33 11.77 5.73 2.27
N ARG A 34 12.86 4.97 2.08
CA ARG A 34 14.09 5.16 2.87
C ARG A 34 14.72 6.54 2.66
N LYS A 35 14.75 7.04 1.42
CA LYS A 35 15.32 8.36 1.09
C LYS A 35 14.49 9.51 1.69
N GLU A 36 13.17 9.35 1.69
CA GLU A 36 12.22 10.38 2.13
C GLU A 36 11.76 10.22 3.59
N ASN A 37 12.36 9.30 4.35
CA ASN A 37 11.99 8.98 5.74
C ASN A 37 10.49 8.64 5.90
N VAL A 38 9.95 7.84 4.97
CA VAL A 38 8.57 7.37 4.95
C VAL A 38 8.51 5.94 5.46
N GLN A 39 7.50 5.61 6.26
CA GLN A 39 7.19 4.24 6.66
C GLN A 39 6.10 3.67 5.75
N LEU A 40 6.35 2.49 5.19
CA LEU A 40 5.38 1.77 4.36
C LEU A 40 4.82 0.55 5.09
N GLN A 41 3.52 0.31 4.94
CA GLN A 41 2.88 -0.98 5.25
C GLN A 41 2.27 -1.55 3.98
N PHE A 42 2.73 -2.73 3.56
CA PHE A 42 2.23 -3.41 2.37
C PHE A 42 1.23 -4.50 2.73
N GLU A 43 0.13 -4.58 1.99
CA GLU A 43 -0.91 -5.59 2.11
C GLU A 43 -1.28 -6.15 0.73
N ASP A 44 -1.44 -7.48 0.65
CA ASP A 44 -1.87 -8.18 -0.57
C ASP A 44 -3.36 -8.55 -0.46
N ALA A 45 -4.16 -8.07 -1.41
CA ALA A 45 -5.60 -8.33 -1.49
C ALA A 45 -5.95 -9.70 -2.10
N GLN A 46 -4.98 -10.40 -2.69
CA GLN A 46 -5.15 -11.76 -3.25
C GLN A 46 -6.25 -11.88 -4.31
N GLY A 47 -6.59 -10.80 -5.00
CA GLY A 47 -7.68 -10.71 -5.97
C GLY A 47 -9.08 -10.61 -5.35
N ASP A 48 -9.19 -10.34 -4.05
CA ASP A 48 -10.45 -10.16 -3.34
C ASP A 48 -10.71 -8.66 -3.06
N VAL A 49 -11.77 -8.14 -3.68
CA VAL A 49 -12.18 -6.73 -3.55
C VAL A 49 -12.57 -6.39 -2.11
N VAL A 50 -13.30 -7.28 -1.41
CA VAL A 50 -13.74 -7.06 -0.03
C VAL A 50 -12.53 -7.02 0.90
N ARG A 51 -11.56 -7.91 0.67
CA ARG A 51 -10.29 -7.89 1.39
C ARG A 51 -9.54 -6.57 1.17
N GLN A 52 -9.45 -6.08 -0.06
CA GLN A 52 -8.82 -4.79 -0.36
C GLN A 52 -9.51 -3.62 0.36
N ILE A 53 -10.85 -3.60 0.36
CA ILE A 53 -11.63 -2.59 1.09
C ILE A 53 -11.31 -2.65 2.59
N ASN A 54 -11.27 -3.84 3.18
CA ASN A 54 -10.94 -4.01 4.60
C ASN A 54 -9.51 -3.55 4.94
N GLN A 55 -8.55 -3.78 4.04
CA GLN A 55 -7.18 -3.27 4.20
C GLN A 55 -7.14 -1.74 4.19
N VAL A 56 -7.84 -1.10 3.25
CA VAL A 56 -7.98 0.37 3.22
C VAL A 56 -8.62 0.89 4.50
N GLN A 57 -9.71 0.28 4.97
CA GLN A 57 -10.34 0.66 6.24
C GLN A 57 -9.39 0.48 7.45
N GLY A 58 -8.55 -0.56 7.42
CA GLY A 58 -7.50 -0.78 8.40
C GLY A 58 -6.48 0.35 8.43
N PHE A 59 -5.98 0.78 7.26
CA PHE A 59 -5.06 1.91 7.14
C PHE A 59 -5.67 3.21 7.65
N LEU A 60 -6.93 3.50 7.28
CA LEU A 60 -7.66 4.67 7.78
C LEU A 60 -7.82 4.65 9.30
N SER A 61 -8.12 3.48 9.87
CA SER A 61 -8.24 3.30 11.33
C SER A 61 -6.91 3.53 12.05
N GLN A 62 -5.79 3.15 11.43
CA GLN A 62 -4.43 3.43 11.91
C GLN A 62 -4.00 4.90 11.71
N LYS A 63 -4.85 5.69 11.04
CA LYS A 63 -4.63 7.11 10.70
C LYS A 63 -3.36 7.32 9.89
N VAL A 64 -3.07 6.44 8.92
CA VAL A 64 -1.97 6.67 7.99
C VAL A 64 -2.16 8.00 7.27
N ASP A 65 -1.06 8.60 6.83
CA ASP A 65 -1.08 9.92 6.18
C ASP A 65 -1.50 9.81 4.70
N ALA A 66 -1.27 8.66 4.07
CA ALA A 66 -1.76 8.36 2.72
C ALA A 66 -2.00 6.86 2.51
N VAL A 67 -2.79 6.54 1.47
CA VAL A 67 -2.99 5.16 0.99
C VAL A 67 -2.69 5.11 -0.51
N ILE A 68 -1.89 4.14 -0.92
CA ILE A 68 -1.66 3.76 -2.32
C ILE A 68 -2.46 2.49 -2.59
N VAL A 69 -3.29 2.50 -3.64
CA VAL A 69 -4.12 1.37 -4.04
C VAL A 69 -3.79 0.97 -5.47
N LEU A 70 -3.31 -0.26 -5.66
CA LEU A 70 -3.36 -0.94 -6.95
C LEU A 70 -4.62 -1.82 -6.95
N PRO A 71 -5.69 -1.42 -7.64
CA PRO A 71 -7.04 -1.94 -7.42
C PRO A 71 -7.20 -3.38 -7.93
N VAL A 72 -7.94 -4.21 -7.18
CA VAL A 72 -8.42 -5.53 -7.63
C VAL A 72 -9.44 -5.35 -8.76
N ASP A 73 -10.40 -4.45 -8.58
CA ASP A 73 -11.39 -4.09 -9.59
C ASP A 73 -10.99 -2.78 -10.26
N THR A 74 -10.53 -2.88 -11.51
CA THR A 74 -10.07 -1.73 -12.29
C THR A 74 -11.22 -0.92 -12.90
N ALA A 75 -12.43 -1.48 -12.99
CA ALA A 75 -13.61 -0.72 -13.44
C ALA A 75 -13.94 0.40 -12.45
N ALA A 76 -13.64 0.20 -11.16
CA ALA A 76 -13.74 1.24 -10.12
C ALA A 76 -12.74 2.40 -10.31
N THR A 77 -11.79 2.30 -11.24
CA THR A 77 -10.79 3.34 -11.54
C THR A 77 -10.91 3.97 -12.92
N ALA A 78 -11.88 3.50 -13.74
CA ALA A 78 -12.19 4.13 -15.00
C ALA A 78 -13.03 5.40 -14.73
N ASN A 79 -12.46 6.56 -15.03
CA ASN A 79 -13.18 7.83 -15.08
C ASN A 79 -14.01 7.93 -16.36
#